data_AF-A0ABD3PLL6-F1
#
_entry.id   AF-A0ABD3PLL6-F1
#
_cell.length_a   1.000
_cell.length_b   1.000
_cell.length_c   1.000
_cell.angle_alpha   90.00
_cell.angle_beta   90.00
_cell.angle_gamma   90.00
#
_symmetry.space_group_name_H-M   'P 1'
#
loop_
_entity.id
_entity.type
_entity.pdbx_description
1 polymer ?
#
loop_
_entity_poly.entity_id
_entity_poly.type
_entity_poly.pdbx_seq_one_letter_code
_entity_poly.pdbx_strand_id
1 'polypeptide(L)'
;MKSSGLRRPRLTNSSSDEHKSDKPLSLSEFTKASHQNLLLSRQADKQRQDDITINNQDAKQDENDDVSMAQCVTLLDPHLTIFRDTCIASQHKSKEGVDNDDTTGCKQDEVPSQLLRLARFFTWRWLPIKKALLRPPPLLELQDEQEVEISLTYRLRLAKACWKKGLLAAAEYESLSASFQSRKRGGDRQTGSDEKRYKSDSLLERVRLALMRLPTEVVTNERAMLAWRHVNAVLLEFCKSTNNSDDTGESIEQVTDWLLTSWTGLVLSQGMDTSSLSALNHSSSKSAIPAIETQFANLLSNRESSSDTLVLAQAAAKRIDELLTPDNLTSLNGIHIYSLAKLLARFHSAQLAEKHIAKSIAKCSEKGGMTFMEQWSRLMAVFVCLIGLVSYGESSSREQSAVLITGLEQKLLSKMSETVGNNVNANSGQTASSSNRIDHNADRARTQSFLKVIMNGAAHLCLTSRT
;
A
#
# COMPACT_ATOMS: atom_id res chain seq x y z
N MET A 1 23.76 15.33 -47.38
CA MET A 1 22.46 15.77 -46.85
C MET A 1 22.72 16.83 -45.79
N LYS A 2 22.09 18.01 -45.93
CA LYS A 2 22.48 19.27 -45.30
C LYS A 2 21.91 19.39 -43.88
N SER A 3 22.76 19.84 -42.94
CA SER A 3 22.41 20.23 -41.57
C SER A 3 21.78 21.63 -41.53
N SER A 4 20.61 21.77 -40.93
CA SER A 4 19.96 23.07 -40.70
C SER A 4 19.81 23.33 -39.21
N GLY A 5 20.63 24.25 -38.69
CA GLY A 5 20.54 24.83 -37.36
C GLY A 5 19.42 25.87 -37.26
N LEU A 6 18.67 25.83 -36.16
CA LEU A 6 17.60 26.77 -35.83
C LEU A 6 18.17 27.99 -35.10
N ARG A 7 18.07 29.15 -35.73
CA ARG A 7 18.34 30.49 -35.14
C ARG A 7 17.14 30.94 -34.29
N ARG A 8 17.41 31.47 -33.10
CA ARG A 8 16.43 32.26 -32.30
C ARG A 8 16.35 33.70 -32.82
N PRO A 9 15.16 34.34 -32.83
CA PRO A 9 15.04 35.76 -33.09
C PRO A 9 15.32 36.58 -31.83
N ARG A 10 16.07 37.67 -32.02
CA ARG A 10 16.43 38.69 -31.03
C ARG A 10 15.52 39.90 -31.31
N LEU A 11 14.65 40.26 -30.37
CA LEU A 11 13.85 41.48 -30.44
C LEU A 11 14.51 42.55 -29.58
N THR A 12 14.96 43.61 -30.25
CA THR A 12 15.27 44.92 -29.68
C THR A 12 13.99 45.75 -29.70
N ASN A 13 13.66 46.43 -28.60
CA ASN A 13 13.02 47.73 -28.68
C ASN A 13 13.24 48.53 -27.39
N SER A 14 13.74 49.74 -27.61
CA SER A 14 13.84 50.87 -26.70
C SER A 14 12.59 51.73 -26.82
N SER A 15 11.98 52.14 -25.71
CA SER A 15 11.39 53.47 -25.60
C SER A 15 11.40 53.92 -24.15
N SER A 16 12.07 55.06 -23.95
CA SER A 16 12.06 55.94 -22.80
C SER A 16 10.67 56.53 -22.57
N ASP A 17 10.19 56.53 -21.33
CA ASP A 17 9.33 57.59 -20.80
C ASP A 17 9.51 57.68 -19.28
N GLU A 18 9.90 58.88 -18.83
CA GLU A 18 10.09 59.27 -17.44
C GLU A 18 8.72 59.52 -16.78
N HIS A 19 8.37 58.73 -15.76
CA HIS A 19 7.34 59.10 -14.82
C HIS A 19 7.78 58.87 -13.37
N LYS A 20 7.46 59.87 -12.55
CA LYS A 20 7.89 60.11 -11.17
C LYS A 20 7.65 58.91 -10.24
N SER A 21 8.63 58.72 -9.38
CA SER A 21 8.79 57.65 -8.40
C SER A 21 7.81 57.73 -7.24
N ASP A 22 6.84 56.83 -7.21
CA ASP A 22 6.38 56.21 -5.96
C ASP A 22 6.90 54.76 -5.99
N LYS A 23 7.89 54.47 -5.14
CA LYS A 23 8.47 53.12 -5.06
C LYS A 23 7.38 52.17 -4.52
N PRO A 24 6.90 51.18 -5.28
CA PRO A 24 6.11 50.12 -4.69
C PRO A 24 7.03 49.35 -3.73
N LEU A 25 6.64 49.30 -2.45
CA LEU A 25 7.26 48.43 -1.45
C LEU A 25 7.47 47.05 -2.09
N SER A 26 8.73 46.63 -2.21
CA SER A 26 9.02 45.40 -2.90
C SER A 26 8.39 44.24 -2.14
N LEU A 27 7.83 43.26 -2.86
CA LEU A 27 7.25 42.06 -2.25
C LEU A 27 8.27 41.32 -1.35
N SER A 28 9.57 41.52 -1.60
CA SER A 28 10.68 41.04 -0.79
C SER A 28 10.83 41.77 0.56
N GLU A 29 10.49 43.06 0.65
CA GLU A 29 10.47 43.81 1.90
C GLU A 29 9.24 43.45 2.75
N PHE A 30 8.08 43.22 2.11
CA PHE A 30 6.88 42.76 2.82
C PHE A 30 7.05 41.35 3.39
N THR A 31 7.70 40.45 2.64
CA THR A 31 8.05 39.11 3.16
C THR A 31 9.10 39.18 4.25
N LYS A 32 10.13 40.04 4.14
CA LYS A 32 11.10 40.23 5.23
C LYS A 32 10.46 40.76 6.51
N ALA A 33 9.58 41.77 6.41
CA ALA A 33 8.88 42.31 7.57
C ALA A 33 7.95 41.28 8.23
N SER A 34 7.25 40.46 7.43
CA SER A 34 6.43 39.35 7.93
C SER A 34 7.26 38.26 8.62
N HIS A 35 8.44 37.92 8.09
CA HIS A 35 9.36 36.98 8.72
C HIS A 35 9.94 37.53 10.03
N GLN A 36 10.21 38.83 10.11
CA GLN A 36 10.76 39.47 11.30
C GLN A 36 9.73 39.53 12.44
N ASN A 37 8.45 39.77 12.13
CA ASN A 37 7.37 39.73 13.12
C ASN A 37 7.10 38.32 13.68
N LEU A 38 7.24 37.26 12.88
CA LEU A 38 7.14 35.86 13.35
C LEU A 38 8.31 35.47 14.27
N LEU A 39 9.51 35.99 14.02
CA LEU A 39 10.68 35.77 14.87
C LEU A 39 10.58 36.54 16.19
N LEU A 40 10.01 37.75 16.19
CA LEU A 40 9.81 38.55 17.41
C LEU A 40 8.71 37.98 18.30
N SER A 41 7.61 37.43 17.75
CA SER A 41 6.64 36.65 18.54
C SER A 41 7.27 35.44 19.21
N ARG A 42 8.17 34.71 18.51
CA ARG A 42 8.92 33.57 19.08
C ARG A 42 9.88 33.97 20.21
N GLN A 43 10.41 35.19 20.21
CA GLN A 43 11.29 35.69 21.28
C GLN A 43 10.50 36.17 22.50
N ALA A 44 9.33 36.76 22.30
CA ALA A 44 8.45 37.20 23.40
C ALA A 44 7.88 36.02 24.19
N ASP A 45 7.60 34.87 23.54
CA ASP A 45 7.13 33.66 24.22
C ASP A 45 8.24 32.94 24.99
N LYS A 46 9.49 32.98 24.50
CA LYS A 46 10.66 32.44 25.23
C LYS A 46 10.99 33.25 26.50
N GLN A 47 10.88 34.58 26.46
CA GLN A 47 11.18 35.41 27.63
C GLN A 47 10.13 35.31 28.76
N ARG A 48 8.95 34.71 28.51
CA ARG A 48 7.96 34.44 29.57
C ARG A 48 8.18 33.10 30.29
N GLN A 49 9.10 32.27 29.81
CA GLN A 49 9.27 30.89 30.30
C GLN A 49 10.56 30.67 31.10
N ASP A 50 11.46 31.66 31.14
CA ASP A 50 12.76 31.58 31.84
C ASP A 50 12.71 31.98 33.33
N ASP A 51 11.56 32.42 33.86
CA ASP A 51 11.41 32.82 35.28
C ASP A 51 10.89 31.71 36.22
N ILE A 52 10.85 30.45 35.76
CA ILE A 52 10.50 29.30 36.62
C ILE A 52 11.53 28.18 36.46
N THR A 53 12.62 28.26 37.20
CA THR A 53 13.52 27.12 37.53
C THR A 53 13.04 26.59 38.91
N ILE A 54 12.96 25.32 39.30
CA ILE A 54 13.81 24.12 39.14
C ILE A 54 12.96 22.89 39.60
N ASN A 55 12.85 21.80 38.81
CA ASN A 55 13.23 20.41 39.22
C ASN A 55 12.76 19.31 38.23
N ASN A 56 13.73 18.43 37.92
CA ASN A 56 13.65 17.02 37.49
C ASN A 56 13.18 16.64 36.07
N GLN A 57 14.22 16.34 35.26
CA GLN A 57 14.52 15.10 34.52
C GLN A 57 13.42 14.37 33.73
N ASP A 58 13.77 14.16 32.45
CA ASP A 58 13.29 13.12 31.52
C ASP A 58 11.85 13.23 30.99
N ALA A 59 11.62 14.30 30.24
CA ALA A 59 10.69 14.28 29.12
C ALA A 59 11.34 14.95 27.89
N LYS A 60 12.02 14.16 27.05
CA LYS A 60 12.19 14.55 25.65
C LYS A 60 10.82 14.40 24.99
N GLN A 61 10.00 15.44 25.13
CA GLN A 61 8.90 15.67 24.21
C GLN A 61 9.54 15.93 22.85
N ASP A 62 9.36 14.99 21.92
CA ASP A 62 9.24 15.35 20.51
C ASP A 62 8.06 16.34 20.43
N GLU A 63 8.35 17.64 20.60
CA GLU A 63 7.53 18.71 20.05
C GLU A 63 7.65 18.61 18.53
N ASN A 64 7.01 17.59 17.96
CA ASN A 64 6.63 17.64 16.57
C ASN A 64 5.81 18.91 16.38
N ASP A 65 6.25 19.75 15.44
CA ASP A 65 5.64 20.98 14.92
C ASP A 65 4.20 20.76 14.39
N ASP A 66 3.32 20.17 15.18
CA ASP A 66 1.91 19.98 14.85
C ASP A 66 1.19 21.31 15.08
N VAL A 67 1.19 22.14 14.04
CA VAL A 67 0.32 23.32 13.93
C VAL A 67 -1.09 22.93 14.40
N SER A 68 -1.58 23.62 15.42
CA SER A 68 -2.84 23.26 16.06
C SER A 68 -3.99 23.31 15.05
N MET A 69 -5.01 22.47 15.24
CA MET A 69 -6.15 22.43 14.32
C MET A 69 -6.83 23.80 14.23
N ALA A 70 -6.91 24.54 15.34
CA ALA A 70 -7.43 25.91 15.38
C ALA A 70 -6.64 26.84 14.45
N GLN A 71 -5.30 26.82 14.51
CA GLN A 71 -4.45 27.60 13.62
C GLN A 71 -4.65 27.22 12.14
N CYS A 72 -4.80 25.92 11.85
CA CYS A 72 -5.08 25.45 10.49
C CYS A 72 -6.42 26.01 9.96
N VAL A 73 -7.45 26.10 10.81
CA VAL A 73 -8.76 26.68 10.46
C VAL A 73 -8.62 28.18 10.18
N THR A 74 -7.91 28.92 11.04
CA THR A 74 -7.64 30.36 10.82
C THR A 74 -6.93 30.63 9.50
N LEU A 75 -6.08 29.71 9.02
CA LEU A 75 -5.44 29.81 7.70
C LEU A 75 -6.39 29.53 6.53
N LEU A 76 -7.43 28.71 6.74
CA LEU A 76 -8.41 28.37 5.71
C LEU A 76 -9.49 29.45 5.56
N ASP A 77 -9.88 30.10 6.65
CA ASP A 77 -11.02 31.04 6.70
C ASP A 77 -10.98 32.17 5.66
N PRO A 78 -9.86 32.87 5.42
CA PRO A 78 -9.81 33.92 4.39
C PRO A 78 -10.15 33.38 2.99
N HIS A 79 -9.70 32.15 2.68
CA HIS A 79 -9.96 31.52 1.39
C HIS A 79 -11.41 31.04 1.27
N LEU A 80 -12.00 30.54 2.36
CA LEU A 80 -13.42 30.19 2.39
C LEU A 80 -14.31 31.41 2.23
N THR A 81 -13.97 32.53 2.87
CA THR A 81 -14.70 33.80 2.73
C THR A 81 -14.67 34.30 1.29
N ILE A 82 -13.49 34.38 0.65
CA ILE A 82 -13.37 34.78 -0.76
C ILE A 82 -14.16 33.85 -1.68
N PHE A 83 -14.07 32.53 -1.45
CA PHE A 83 -14.81 31.55 -2.23
C PHE A 83 -16.32 31.74 -2.09
N ARG A 84 -16.81 31.90 -0.85
CA ARG A 84 -18.21 32.17 -0.54
C ARG A 84 -18.71 33.43 -1.25
N ASP A 85 -17.99 34.54 -1.12
CA ASP A 85 -18.38 35.82 -1.69
C ASP A 85 -18.43 35.74 -3.23
N THR A 86 -17.51 34.97 -3.84
CA THR A 86 -17.52 34.68 -5.29
C THR A 86 -18.74 33.85 -5.68
N CYS A 87 -19.07 32.81 -4.91
CA CYS A 87 -20.27 32.01 -5.14
C CYS A 87 -21.55 32.86 -5.03
N ILE A 88 -21.68 33.70 -4.00
CA ILE A 88 -22.84 34.57 -3.80
C ILE A 88 -22.96 35.59 -4.95
N ALA A 89 -21.87 36.26 -5.31
CA ALA A 89 -21.86 37.22 -6.43
C ALA A 89 -22.27 36.56 -7.76
N SER A 90 -21.89 35.30 -7.98
CA SER A 90 -22.27 34.54 -9.18
C SER A 90 -23.77 34.18 -9.21
N GLN A 91 -24.38 33.91 -8.05
CA GLN A 91 -25.81 33.60 -7.93
C GLN A 91 -26.69 34.82 -8.24
N HIS A 92 -26.27 36.01 -7.81
CA HIS A 92 -26.98 37.25 -8.14
C HIS A 92 -26.93 37.55 -9.64
N LYS A 93 -25.77 37.36 -10.28
CA LYS A 93 -25.64 37.57 -11.74
C LYS A 93 -26.49 36.61 -12.58
N SER A 94 -26.70 35.37 -12.13
CA SER A 94 -27.56 34.41 -12.84
C SER A 94 -29.05 34.72 -12.74
N LYS A 95 -29.49 35.58 -11.81
CA LYS A 95 -30.91 35.92 -11.62
C LYS A 95 -31.40 37.09 -12.48
N GLU A 96 -30.49 37.90 -13.02
CA GLU A 96 -30.82 39.08 -13.85
C GLU A 96 -30.72 38.82 -15.37
N GLY A 97 -30.23 37.64 -15.78
CA GLY A 97 -30.17 37.22 -17.19
C GLY A 97 -31.27 36.22 -17.52
N VAL A 98 -32.44 36.70 -17.93
CA VAL A 98 -33.45 35.89 -18.61
C VAL A 98 -32.97 35.68 -20.05
N ASP A 99 -32.38 34.53 -20.36
CA ASP A 99 -32.68 33.76 -21.57
C ASP A 99 -31.89 32.44 -21.63
N ASN A 100 -32.58 31.44 -22.18
CA ASN A 100 -32.29 30.00 -22.21
C ASN A 100 -30.91 29.62 -22.75
N ASP A 101 -30.09 28.91 -21.95
CA ASP A 101 -29.22 27.84 -22.46
C ASP A 101 -28.84 26.84 -21.35
N ASP A 102 -29.48 25.67 -21.36
CA ASP A 102 -29.58 24.74 -20.24
C ASP A 102 -28.47 23.66 -20.22
N THR A 103 -27.26 23.97 -20.72
CA THR A 103 -26.18 22.95 -20.81
C THR A 103 -24.78 23.38 -20.36
N THR A 104 -24.56 24.59 -19.84
CA THR A 104 -23.23 24.94 -19.32
C THR A 104 -23.08 24.61 -17.83
N GLY A 105 -22.37 23.50 -17.57
CA GLY A 105 -21.99 23.07 -16.22
C GLY A 105 -21.46 24.23 -15.38
N CYS A 106 -22.18 24.50 -14.29
CA CYS A 106 -21.90 25.46 -13.23
C CYS A 106 -20.40 25.83 -13.10
N LYS A 107 -19.98 26.91 -13.77
CA LYS A 107 -18.66 27.56 -13.58
C LYS A 107 -18.51 28.22 -12.19
N GLN A 108 -19.45 27.98 -11.26
CA GLN A 108 -19.58 28.73 -10.00
C GLN A 108 -18.75 28.15 -8.83
N ASP A 109 -17.99 27.08 -9.07
CA ASP A 109 -17.11 26.45 -8.06
C ASP A 109 -15.63 26.51 -8.49
N GLU A 110 -15.13 27.69 -8.87
CA GLU A 110 -13.72 27.88 -9.18
C GLU A 110 -12.89 28.07 -7.89
N VAL A 111 -11.74 27.38 -7.81
CA VAL A 111 -10.81 27.50 -6.68
C VAL A 111 -10.20 28.91 -6.67
N PRO A 112 -10.20 29.64 -5.53
CA PRO A 112 -9.60 30.97 -5.45
C PRO A 112 -8.14 30.97 -5.94
N SER A 113 -7.77 31.96 -6.77
CA SER A 113 -6.44 32.02 -7.38
C SER A 113 -5.29 32.11 -6.36
N GLN A 114 -5.56 32.68 -5.19
CA GLN A 114 -4.62 32.71 -4.06
C GLN A 114 -4.36 31.30 -3.50
N LEU A 115 -5.42 30.49 -3.37
CA LEU A 115 -5.31 29.11 -2.90
C LEU A 115 -4.59 28.23 -3.92
N LEU A 116 -4.84 28.42 -5.22
CA LEU A 116 -4.08 27.78 -6.30
C LEU A 116 -2.58 28.10 -6.22
N ARG A 117 -2.24 29.36 -5.94
CA ARG A 117 -0.84 29.80 -5.76
C ARG A 117 -0.20 29.16 -4.54
N LEU A 118 -0.91 29.11 -3.41
CA LEU A 118 -0.43 28.45 -2.20
C LEU A 118 -0.17 26.96 -2.42
N ALA A 119 -1.12 26.24 -3.02
CA ALA A 119 -0.98 24.81 -3.28
C ALA A 119 0.18 24.49 -4.24
N ARG A 120 0.48 25.38 -5.20
CA ARG A 120 1.56 25.17 -6.18
C ARG A 120 2.94 25.58 -5.67
N PHE A 121 3.05 26.71 -4.98
CA PHE A 121 4.34 27.33 -4.67
C PHE A 121 4.73 27.28 -3.19
N PHE A 122 3.78 26.99 -2.30
CA PHE A 122 3.97 27.05 -0.85
C PHE A 122 3.37 25.81 -0.18
N THR A 123 3.91 24.63 -0.51
CA THR A 123 3.43 23.33 -0.01
C THR A 123 3.32 23.27 1.52
N TRP A 124 4.28 23.87 2.23
CA TRP A 124 4.29 23.97 3.70
C TRP A 124 3.14 24.80 4.27
N ARG A 125 2.62 25.81 3.55
CA ARG A 125 1.39 26.55 3.94
C ARG A 125 0.13 25.84 3.50
N TRP A 126 0.20 25.10 2.39
CA TRP A 126 -0.94 24.35 1.86
C TRP A 126 -1.33 23.17 2.75
N LEU A 127 -0.37 22.45 3.33
CA LEU A 127 -0.65 21.27 4.17
C LEU A 127 -1.58 21.58 5.36
N PRO A 128 -1.35 22.63 6.18
CA PRO A 128 -2.30 23.05 7.23
C PRO A 128 -3.69 23.38 6.69
N ILE A 129 -3.76 24.11 5.57
CA ILE A 129 -5.03 24.50 4.94
C ILE A 129 -5.79 23.27 4.43
N LYS A 130 -5.08 22.32 3.81
CA LYS A 130 -5.63 21.04 3.36
C LYS A 130 -6.15 20.21 4.54
N LYS A 131 -5.40 20.16 5.65
CA LYS A 131 -5.82 19.50 6.90
C LYS A 131 -7.12 20.11 7.44
N ALA A 132 -7.25 21.44 7.42
CA ALA A 132 -8.48 22.14 7.81
C ALA A 132 -9.64 21.96 6.84
N LEU A 133 -9.36 21.86 5.54
CA LEU A 133 -10.38 21.62 4.54
C LEU A 133 -10.99 20.23 4.69
N LEU A 134 -10.16 19.22 4.97
CA LEU A 134 -10.52 17.80 5.08
C LEU A 134 -10.96 17.35 6.48
N ARG A 135 -10.97 18.21 7.51
CA ARG A 135 -11.39 17.78 8.85
C ARG A 135 -12.86 17.33 8.87
N PRO A 136 -13.23 16.29 9.62
CA PRO A 136 -14.64 15.96 9.81
C PRO A 136 -15.39 17.14 10.45
N PRO A 137 -16.67 17.35 10.14
CA PRO A 137 -17.49 18.36 10.82
C PRO A 137 -17.57 18.05 12.33
N PRO A 138 -17.56 19.07 13.22
CA PRO A 138 -17.69 18.85 14.65
C PRO A 138 -19.01 18.13 14.99
N LEU A 139 -18.97 17.23 15.98
CA LEU A 139 -20.14 16.49 16.48
C LEU A 139 -21.10 17.46 17.19
N LEU A 140 -22.41 17.22 17.05
CA LEU A 140 -23.51 18.12 17.43
C LEU A 140 -23.64 18.43 18.94
N GLU A 141 -22.78 17.89 19.81
CA GLU A 141 -22.91 18.02 21.27
C GLU A 141 -22.52 19.40 21.82
N LEU A 142 -21.92 20.27 21.00
CA LEU A 142 -21.57 21.65 21.35
C LEU A 142 -22.35 22.61 20.41
N GLN A 143 -23.61 22.89 20.73
CA GLN A 143 -24.47 23.76 19.93
C GLN A 143 -24.02 25.24 19.92
N ASP A 144 -23.28 25.68 20.93
CA ASP A 144 -22.92 27.10 21.09
C ASP A 144 -21.72 27.55 20.23
N GLU A 145 -20.89 26.63 19.73
CA GLU A 145 -19.80 26.96 18.77
C GLU A 145 -20.27 26.89 17.31
N GLN A 146 -21.50 26.45 17.07
CA GLN A 146 -22.00 26.06 15.76
C GLN A 146 -22.39 27.28 14.89
N GLU A 147 -22.68 28.43 15.49
CA GLU A 147 -22.87 29.70 14.78
C GLU A 147 -21.55 30.26 14.19
N VAL A 148 -20.38 29.80 14.65
CA VAL A 148 -19.08 30.27 14.12
C VAL A 148 -18.69 29.55 12.82
N GLU A 149 -19.18 28.33 12.58
CA GLU A 149 -18.93 27.55 11.35
C GLU A 149 -20.06 27.65 10.31
N ILE A 150 -20.51 28.86 10.00
CA ILE A 150 -21.47 29.16 8.90
C ILE A 150 -20.92 28.72 7.50
N SER A 151 -19.70 28.18 7.41
CA SER A 151 -19.01 27.83 6.17
C SER A 151 -19.04 26.34 5.78
N LEU A 152 -19.69 25.44 6.53
CA LEU A 152 -19.62 23.99 6.28
C LEU A 152 -20.02 23.56 4.85
N THR A 153 -21.09 24.15 4.30
CA THR A 153 -21.54 23.88 2.92
C THR A 153 -20.54 24.38 1.88
N TYR A 154 -20.00 25.59 2.08
CA TYR A 154 -18.97 26.17 1.23
C TYR A 154 -17.63 25.43 1.33
N ARG A 155 -17.32 24.83 2.48
CA ARG A 155 -16.15 23.99 2.69
C ARG A 155 -16.20 22.73 1.84
N LEU A 156 -17.34 22.04 1.83
CA LEU A 156 -17.53 20.86 0.96
C LEU A 156 -17.48 21.23 -0.53
N ARG A 157 -18.07 22.36 -0.92
CA ARG A 157 -17.98 22.89 -2.31
C ARG A 157 -16.55 23.24 -2.70
N LEU A 158 -15.80 23.90 -1.82
CA LEU A 158 -14.38 24.21 -2.05
C LEU A 158 -13.54 22.94 -2.16
N ALA A 159 -13.78 21.93 -1.31
CA ALA A 159 -13.12 20.63 -1.42
C ALA A 159 -13.40 19.95 -2.77
N LYS A 160 -14.66 20.00 -3.24
CA LYS A 160 -15.03 19.49 -4.57
C LYS A 160 -14.31 20.25 -5.69
N ALA A 161 -14.18 21.56 -5.59
CA ALA A 161 -13.45 22.40 -6.55
C ALA A 161 -11.95 22.05 -6.56
N CYS A 162 -11.34 21.88 -5.37
CA CYS A 162 -9.95 21.47 -5.22
C CYS A 162 -9.69 20.08 -5.80
N TRP A 163 -10.60 19.11 -5.59
CA TRP A 163 -10.53 17.79 -6.22
C TRP A 163 -10.59 17.87 -7.74
N LYS A 164 -11.55 18.61 -8.31
CA LYS A 164 -11.65 18.83 -9.77
C LYS A 164 -10.40 19.47 -10.38
N LYS A 165 -9.65 20.26 -9.61
CA LYS A 165 -8.38 20.88 -10.03
C LYS A 165 -7.14 20.02 -9.74
N GLY A 166 -7.31 18.81 -9.20
CA GLY A 166 -6.21 17.90 -8.88
C GLY A 166 -5.40 18.30 -7.64
N LEU A 167 -5.96 19.14 -6.75
CA LEU A 167 -5.31 19.54 -5.50
C LEU A 167 -5.64 18.61 -4.33
N LEU A 168 -6.72 17.83 -4.45
CA LEU A 168 -7.13 16.79 -3.50
C LEU A 168 -7.26 15.46 -4.24
N ALA A 169 -6.89 14.36 -3.56
CA ALA A 169 -7.13 13.02 -4.09
C ALA A 169 -8.63 12.68 -4.02
N ALA A 170 -9.10 11.82 -4.92
CA ALA A 170 -10.51 11.41 -4.94
C ALA A 170 -10.96 10.80 -3.61
N ALA A 171 -10.14 9.91 -3.03
CA ALA A 171 -10.41 9.28 -1.74
C ALA A 171 -10.54 10.28 -0.58
N GLU A 172 -9.74 11.36 -0.58
CA GLU A 172 -9.80 12.40 0.45
C GLU A 172 -11.13 13.17 0.37
N TYR A 173 -11.56 13.52 -0.85
CA TYR A 173 -12.85 14.18 -1.08
C TYR A 173 -14.04 13.26 -0.75
N GLU A 174 -13.99 12.00 -1.17
CA GLU A 174 -15.06 11.03 -0.90
C GLU A 174 -15.21 10.77 0.61
N SER A 175 -14.09 10.65 1.34
CA SER A 175 -14.09 10.53 2.80
C SER A 175 -14.76 11.73 3.47
N LEU A 176 -14.40 12.96 3.06
CA LEU A 176 -15.04 14.18 3.56
C LEU A 176 -16.53 14.20 3.21
N SER A 177 -16.90 13.92 1.96
CA SER A 177 -18.30 13.88 1.52
C SER A 177 -19.13 12.88 2.32
N ALA A 178 -18.60 11.68 2.59
CA ALA A 178 -19.24 10.67 3.41
C ALA A 178 -19.50 11.17 4.85
N SER A 179 -18.53 11.88 5.45
CA SER A 179 -18.67 12.45 6.80
C SER A 179 -19.78 13.52 6.90
N PHE A 180 -20.05 14.24 5.81
CA PHE A 180 -21.15 15.20 5.75
C PHE A 180 -22.51 14.51 5.53
N GLN A 181 -22.53 13.42 4.75
CA GLN A 181 -23.74 12.65 4.49
C GLN A 181 -24.21 11.87 5.72
N SER A 182 -23.29 11.34 6.52
CA SER A 182 -23.64 10.66 7.78
C SER A 182 -24.32 11.62 8.77
N ARG A 183 -23.88 12.89 8.82
CA ARG A 183 -24.52 13.93 9.64
C ARG A 183 -25.95 14.23 9.20
N LYS A 184 -26.21 14.34 7.88
CA LYS A 184 -27.57 14.60 7.36
C LYS A 184 -28.57 13.50 7.75
N ARG A 185 -28.10 12.26 7.92
CA ARG A 185 -28.94 11.12 8.33
C ARG A 185 -29.21 11.04 9.84
N GLY A 186 -28.48 11.78 10.67
CA GLY A 186 -28.65 11.77 12.12
C GLY A 186 -29.84 12.59 12.66
N GLY A 187 -30.43 13.47 11.83
CA GLY A 187 -31.52 14.38 12.24
C GLY A 187 -32.94 13.89 11.94
N ASP A 188 -33.13 13.07 10.91
CA ASP A 188 -34.44 12.56 10.49
C ASP A 188 -34.57 11.07 10.85
N ARG A 189 -34.84 10.78 12.12
CA ARG A 189 -35.44 9.50 12.51
C ARG A 189 -36.96 9.62 12.40
N GLN A 190 -37.48 9.62 11.18
CA GLN A 190 -38.88 9.26 10.93
C GLN A 190 -38.97 8.37 9.68
N THR A 191 -39.06 7.06 9.98
CA THR A 191 -39.93 6.08 9.30
C THR A 191 -40.19 6.33 7.82
N GLY A 192 -39.30 5.82 6.97
CA GLY A 192 -39.55 5.82 5.52
C GLY A 192 -38.43 5.20 4.72
N SER A 193 -38.35 3.87 4.71
CA SER A 193 -37.96 3.07 3.54
C SER A 193 -36.83 3.63 2.66
N ASP A 194 -35.60 3.72 3.19
CA ASP A 194 -34.41 4.00 2.36
C ASP A 194 -33.30 2.94 2.55
N GLU A 195 -33.75 1.72 2.84
CA GLU A 195 -32.95 0.50 2.92
C GLU A 195 -32.55 -0.02 1.51
N LYS A 196 -32.52 0.82 0.48
CA LYS A 196 -32.32 0.40 -0.92
C LYS A 196 -31.13 1.03 -1.64
N ARG A 197 -30.26 1.81 -0.97
CA ARG A 197 -29.09 2.43 -1.64
C ARG A 197 -27.70 1.91 -1.24
N TYR A 198 -27.64 0.90 -0.37
CA TYR A 198 -26.43 0.07 -0.13
C TYR A 198 -26.73 -1.44 -0.15
N LYS A 199 -27.89 -1.86 -0.68
CA LYS A 199 -28.15 -3.25 -1.09
C LYS A 199 -27.44 -3.40 -2.45
N SER A 200 -26.26 -3.97 -2.60
CA SER A 200 -25.68 -5.12 -1.91
C SER A 200 -24.16 -5.09 -2.16
N ASP A 201 -23.37 -4.62 -1.20
CA ASP A 201 -21.94 -4.95 -1.22
C ASP A 201 -21.85 -6.46 -1.02
N SER A 202 -21.66 -7.18 -2.13
CA SER A 202 -21.45 -8.62 -2.10
C SER A 202 -20.31 -8.92 -1.12
N LEU A 203 -20.38 -10.05 -0.42
CA LEU A 203 -19.31 -10.46 0.49
C LEU A 203 -17.94 -10.46 -0.20
N LEU A 204 -17.91 -10.79 -1.49
CA LEU A 204 -16.72 -10.69 -2.35
C LEU A 204 -16.20 -9.26 -2.48
N GLU A 205 -17.05 -8.27 -2.73
CA GLU A 205 -16.59 -6.88 -2.82
C GLU A 205 -16.10 -6.36 -1.45
N ARG A 206 -16.73 -6.79 -0.35
CA ARG A 206 -16.21 -6.49 1.00
C ARG A 206 -14.83 -7.10 1.23
N VAL A 207 -14.62 -8.36 0.84
CA VAL A 207 -13.31 -9.04 0.91
C VAL A 207 -12.29 -8.27 0.06
N ARG A 208 -12.64 -7.94 -1.18
CA ARG A 208 -11.77 -7.20 -2.11
C ARG A 208 -11.33 -5.87 -1.54
N LEU A 209 -12.27 -5.05 -1.07
CA LEU A 209 -11.99 -3.73 -0.52
C LEU A 209 -11.15 -3.81 0.76
N ALA A 210 -11.42 -4.79 1.62
CA ALA A 210 -10.62 -5.00 2.83
C ALA A 210 -9.16 -5.37 2.47
N LEU A 211 -8.96 -6.30 1.53
CA LEU A 211 -7.63 -6.73 1.09
C LEU A 211 -6.84 -5.63 0.36
N MET A 212 -7.51 -4.79 -0.43
CA MET A 212 -6.89 -3.66 -1.13
C MET A 212 -6.45 -2.54 -0.17
N ARG A 213 -7.16 -2.36 0.95
CA ARG A 213 -6.81 -1.35 1.98
C ARG A 213 -5.63 -1.76 2.83
N LEU A 214 -5.46 -3.05 3.11
CA LEU A 214 -4.44 -3.54 4.04
C LEU A 214 -3.03 -2.96 3.77
N PRO A 215 -2.46 -3.01 2.55
CA PRO A 215 -1.13 -2.45 2.29
C PRO A 215 -1.00 -0.95 2.60
N THR A 216 -2.09 -0.19 2.41
CA THR A 216 -2.11 1.27 2.61
C THR A 216 -2.28 1.68 4.07
N GLU A 217 -2.82 0.80 4.92
CA GLU A 217 -3.09 1.10 6.33
C GLU A 217 -1.90 0.71 7.25
N VAL A 218 -0.84 0.13 6.68
CA VAL A 218 0.35 -0.37 7.42
C VAL A 218 1.29 0.75 7.89
N VAL A 219 0.92 2.03 7.71
CA VAL A 219 1.73 3.21 8.10
C VAL A 219 2.05 3.23 9.60
N THR A 220 1.15 2.74 10.45
CA THR A 220 1.34 2.69 11.90
C THR A 220 0.94 1.32 12.43
N ASN A 221 1.66 0.80 13.42
CA ASN A 221 1.43 -0.52 14.01
C ASN A 221 -0.02 -0.77 14.44
N GLU A 222 -0.66 0.20 15.10
CA GLU A 222 -2.04 0.06 15.59
C GLU A 222 -3.06 -0.03 14.45
N ARG A 223 -2.95 0.85 13.45
CA ARG A 223 -3.83 0.82 12.27
C ARG A 223 -3.63 -0.46 11.48
N ALA A 224 -2.40 -0.91 11.31
CA ALA A 224 -2.09 -2.14 10.61
C ALA A 224 -2.77 -3.36 11.26
N MET A 225 -2.74 -3.44 12.61
CA MET A 225 -3.40 -4.53 13.35
C MET A 225 -4.93 -4.44 13.28
N LEU A 226 -5.50 -3.23 13.32
CA LEU A 226 -6.95 -3.04 13.15
C LEU A 226 -7.40 -3.43 11.74
N ALA A 227 -6.66 -3.00 10.71
CA ALA A 227 -6.87 -3.37 9.31
C ALA A 227 -6.82 -4.89 9.14
N TRP A 228 -5.80 -5.53 9.69
CA TRP A 228 -5.64 -6.98 9.65
C TRP A 228 -6.78 -7.71 10.36
N ARG A 229 -7.20 -7.26 11.55
CA ARG A 229 -8.36 -7.86 12.25
C ARG A 229 -9.64 -7.75 11.42
N HIS A 230 -9.85 -6.63 10.74
CA HIS A 230 -10.99 -6.46 9.85
C HIS A 230 -10.91 -7.42 8.65
N VAL A 231 -9.76 -7.48 7.95
CA VAL A 231 -9.53 -8.41 6.84
C VAL A 231 -9.77 -9.85 7.29
N ASN A 232 -9.20 -10.27 8.42
CA ASN A 232 -9.38 -11.62 8.95
C ASN A 232 -10.85 -11.92 9.27
N ALA A 233 -11.57 -10.98 9.89
CA ALA A 233 -13.00 -11.16 10.17
C ALA A 233 -13.84 -11.34 8.88
N VAL A 234 -13.59 -10.51 7.86
CA VAL A 234 -14.29 -10.58 6.57
C VAL A 234 -13.94 -11.87 5.81
N LEU A 235 -12.68 -12.31 5.85
CA LEU A 235 -12.26 -13.59 5.25
C LEU A 235 -12.87 -14.79 5.96
N LEU A 236 -12.98 -14.77 7.29
CA LEU A 236 -13.65 -15.84 8.05
C LEU A 236 -15.14 -15.89 7.75
N GLU A 237 -15.80 -14.73 7.61
CA GLU A 237 -17.19 -14.66 7.14
C GLU A 237 -17.33 -15.28 5.74
N PHE A 238 -16.41 -14.95 4.82
CA PHE A 238 -16.34 -15.55 3.49
C PHE A 238 -16.15 -17.06 3.53
N CYS A 239 -15.18 -17.58 4.28
CA CYS A 239 -14.94 -19.02 4.38
C CYS A 239 -16.15 -19.78 4.95
N LYS A 240 -16.83 -19.20 5.96
CA LYS A 240 -18.05 -19.78 6.53
C LYS A 240 -19.20 -19.79 5.53
N SER A 241 -19.36 -18.73 4.74
CA SER A 241 -20.35 -18.69 3.66
C SER A 241 -20.04 -19.75 2.59
N THR A 242 -18.77 -19.88 2.20
CA THR A 242 -18.32 -20.81 1.18
C THR A 242 -18.53 -22.27 1.57
N ASN A 243 -18.25 -22.64 2.82
CA ASN A 243 -18.46 -24.00 3.31
C ASN A 243 -19.93 -24.45 3.28
N ASN A 244 -20.88 -23.52 3.21
CA ASN A 244 -22.32 -23.79 3.20
C ASN A 244 -22.95 -23.76 1.79
N SER A 245 -22.19 -23.42 0.75
CA SER A 245 -22.73 -23.23 -0.60
C SER A 245 -21.91 -23.98 -1.66
N ASP A 246 -22.60 -24.80 -2.46
CA ASP A 246 -21.98 -25.69 -3.46
C ASP A 246 -21.42 -24.97 -4.71
N ASP A 247 -21.75 -23.69 -4.94
CA ASP A 247 -21.45 -22.96 -6.19
C ASP A 247 -20.25 -21.98 -6.09
N THR A 248 -19.16 -22.39 -5.43
CA THR A 248 -18.14 -21.44 -4.92
C THR A 248 -16.75 -21.53 -5.52
N GLY A 249 -16.53 -22.43 -6.48
CA GLY A 249 -15.20 -22.67 -7.08
C GLY A 249 -14.55 -21.42 -7.70
N GLU A 250 -15.30 -20.62 -8.47
CA GLU A 250 -14.75 -19.42 -9.11
C GLU A 250 -14.49 -18.28 -8.10
N SER A 251 -15.35 -18.18 -7.08
CA SER A 251 -15.24 -17.17 -6.04
C SER A 251 -13.99 -17.36 -5.17
N ILE A 252 -13.64 -18.61 -4.85
CA ILE A 252 -12.47 -18.90 -4.01
C ILE A 252 -11.15 -18.63 -4.74
N GLU A 253 -11.08 -18.93 -6.04
CA GLU A 253 -9.89 -18.66 -6.86
C GLU A 253 -9.66 -17.15 -6.98
N GLN A 254 -10.72 -16.37 -7.21
CA GLN A 254 -10.63 -14.91 -7.28
C GLN A 254 -10.16 -14.27 -5.96
N VAL A 255 -10.71 -14.71 -4.82
CA VAL A 255 -10.29 -14.24 -3.49
C VAL A 255 -8.83 -14.63 -3.21
N THR A 256 -8.41 -15.80 -3.65
CA THR A 256 -7.02 -16.26 -3.54
C THR A 256 -6.06 -15.35 -4.31
N ASP A 257 -6.42 -14.94 -5.52
CA ASP A 257 -5.61 -13.99 -6.31
C ASP A 257 -5.52 -12.61 -5.63
N TRP A 258 -6.61 -12.13 -5.03
CA TRP A 258 -6.57 -10.89 -4.24
C TRP A 258 -5.71 -11.02 -2.99
N LEU A 259 -5.70 -12.17 -2.33
CA LEU A 259 -4.84 -12.42 -1.17
C LEU A 259 -3.36 -12.42 -1.53
N LEU A 260 -2.97 -13.11 -2.60
CA LEU A 260 -1.57 -13.14 -3.06
C LEU A 260 -1.11 -11.77 -3.56
N THR A 261 -2.03 -11.01 -4.19
CA THR A 261 -1.77 -9.61 -4.58
C THR A 261 -1.63 -8.70 -3.36
N SER A 262 -2.51 -8.83 -2.37
CA SER A 262 -2.47 -8.07 -1.12
C SER A 262 -1.22 -8.40 -0.30
N TRP A 263 -0.81 -9.67 -0.25
CA TRP A 263 0.47 -10.10 0.31
C TRP A 263 1.64 -9.38 -0.36
N THR A 264 1.67 -9.37 -1.70
CA THR A 264 2.74 -8.65 -2.43
C THR A 264 2.71 -7.15 -2.13
N GLY A 265 1.53 -6.53 -2.08
CA GLY A 265 1.38 -5.13 -1.68
C GLY A 265 1.87 -4.86 -0.25
N LEU A 266 1.58 -5.77 0.68
CA LEU A 266 2.02 -5.70 2.08
C LEU A 266 3.55 -5.82 2.20
N VAL A 267 4.17 -6.68 1.40
CA VAL A 267 5.64 -6.80 1.33
C VAL A 267 6.25 -5.52 0.76
N LEU A 268 5.63 -4.91 -0.26
CA LEU A 268 6.12 -3.67 -0.88
C LEU A 268 5.96 -2.44 0.03
N SER A 269 4.87 -2.34 0.79
CA SER A 269 4.61 -1.16 1.65
C SER A 269 5.63 -1.00 2.77
N GLN A 270 6.38 -2.06 3.09
CA GLN A 270 7.43 -2.06 4.10
C GLN A 270 8.82 -1.72 3.53
N GLY A 271 8.94 -1.63 2.21
CA GLY A 271 10.23 -1.61 1.54
C GLY A 271 10.86 -3.01 1.45
N MET A 272 11.93 -3.11 0.66
CA MET A 272 12.69 -4.35 0.49
C MET A 272 13.72 -4.57 1.61
N ASP A 273 13.70 -3.73 2.65
CA ASP A 273 14.68 -3.77 3.72
C ASP A 273 14.49 -5.03 4.58
N THR A 274 15.56 -5.83 4.67
CA THR A 274 15.58 -7.12 5.37
C THR A 274 15.44 -6.99 6.89
N SER A 275 15.45 -5.76 7.42
CA SER A 275 15.29 -5.44 8.84
C SER A 275 13.99 -5.99 9.45
N SER A 276 12.93 -6.16 8.63
CA SER A 276 11.65 -6.75 9.06
C SER A 276 11.74 -8.24 9.40
N LEU A 277 12.78 -8.93 8.90
CA LEU A 277 13.02 -10.34 9.20
C LEU A 277 13.94 -10.52 10.42
N SER A 278 14.89 -9.61 10.67
CA SER A 278 15.72 -9.61 11.89
C SER A 278 14.89 -9.42 13.17
N ALA A 279 13.77 -8.71 13.07
CA ALA A 279 12.85 -8.46 14.18
C ALA A 279 12.12 -9.72 14.73
N LEU A 280 12.21 -10.88 14.07
CA LEU A 280 11.64 -12.13 14.56
C LEU A 280 12.38 -12.71 15.77
N ASN A 281 13.71 -12.56 15.83
CA ASN A 281 14.54 -13.20 16.85
C ASN A 281 14.82 -12.30 18.06
N HIS A 282 14.62 -10.98 17.90
CA HIS A 282 14.69 -10.03 19.00
C HIS A 282 13.28 -9.64 19.44
N SER A 283 12.75 -10.39 20.41
CA SER A 283 11.45 -10.19 21.07
C SER A 283 11.25 -8.79 21.71
N SER A 284 12.23 -7.90 21.65
CA SER A 284 12.15 -6.52 22.13
C SER A 284 11.68 -5.51 21.08
N SER A 285 11.70 -5.85 19.78
CA SER A 285 11.21 -4.95 18.72
C SER A 285 9.70 -5.11 18.53
N LYS A 286 8.92 -4.22 19.16
CA LYS A 286 7.46 -4.12 19.05
C LYS A 286 6.97 -3.63 17.67
N SER A 287 7.53 -4.10 16.57
CA SER A 287 6.94 -3.81 15.25
C SER A 287 5.77 -4.78 15.02
N ALA A 288 4.56 -4.25 14.85
CA ALA A 288 3.36 -5.05 14.59
C ALA A 288 3.34 -5.61 13.18
N ILE A 289 4.18 -5.07 12.31
CA ILE A 289 4.23 -5.38 10.89
C ILE A 289 4.72 -6.82 10.61
N PRO A 290 5.87 -7.29 11.15
CA PRO A 290 6.26 -8.71 11.07
C PRO A 290 5.22 -9.66 11.66
N ALA A 291 4.45 -9.20 12.66
CA ALA A 291 3.37 -9.98 13.24
C ALA A 291 2.20 -10.15 12.26
N ILE A 292 1.85 -9.10 11.49
CA ILE A 292 0.82 -9.18 10.44
C ILE A 292 1.30 -10.09 9.31
N GLU A 293 2.53 -9.95 8.83
CA GLU A 293 3.07 -10.84 7.79
C GLU A 293 3.01 -12.30 8.24
N THR A 294 3.38 -12.58 9.49
CA THR A 294 3.35 -13.94 10.05
C THR A 294 1.92 -14.45 10.14
N GLN A 295 0.96 -13.62 10.59
CA GLN A 295 -0.45 -14.02 10.64
C GLN A 295 -1.05 -14.20 9.24
N PHE A 296 -0.69 -13.36 8.27
CA PHE A 296 -1.13 -13.46 6.88
C PHE A 296 -0.57 -14.73 6.23
N ALA A 297 0.74 -14.98 6.36
CA ALA A 297 1.36 -16.19 5.86
C ALA A 297 0.77 -17.44 6.52
N ASN A 298 0.48 -17.40 7.82
CA ASN A 298 -0.22 -18.48 8.53
C ASN A 298 -1.63 -18.71 7.96
N LEU A 299 -2.41 -17.67 7.67
CA LEU A 299 -3.72 -17.82 7.04
C LEU A 299 -3.64 -18.54 5.68
N LEU A 300 -2.62 -18.22 4.87
CA LEU A 300 -2.41 -18.84 3.56
C LEU A 300 -1.83 -20.26 3.63
N SER A 301 -1.13 -20.62 4.71
CA SER A 301 -0.36 -21.86 4.81
C SER A 301 -0.84 -22.83 5.90
N ASN A 302 -1.77 -22.45 6.77
CA ASN A 302 -2.37 -23.36 7.74
C ASN A 302 -3.20 -24.43 7.01
N ARG A 303 -2.94 -25.71 7.32
CA ARG A 303 -3.62 -26.87 6.73
C ARG A 303 -4.24 -27.77 7.81
N GLU A 304 -4.37 -27.27 9.02
CA GLU A 304 -5.08 -27.98 10.10
C GLU A 304 -6.53 -28.23 9.69
N SER A 305 -6.99 -29.47 9.87
CA SER A 305 -8.34 -29.90 9.47
C SER A 305 -9.46 -29.17 10.21
N SER A 306 -9.17 -28.61 11.39
CA SER A 306 -10.09 -27.82 12.21
C SER A 306 -10.12 -26.33 11.86
N SER A 307 -9.31 -25.87 10.88
CA SER A 307 -9.25 -24.45 10.54
C SER A 307 -10.41 -24.03 9.63
N ASP A 308 -11.14 -22.99 10.04
CA ASP A 308 -12.17 -22.35 9.20
C ASP A 308 -11.60 -21.85 7.86
N THR A 309 -10.30 -21.57 7.77
CA THR A 309 -9.63 -21.06 6.56
C THR A 309 -9.08 -22.16 5.64
N LEU A 310 -9.28 -23.45 5.97
CA LEU A 310 -8.64 -24.56 5.26
C LEU A 310 -8.84 -24.53 3.74
N VAL A 311 -10.08 -24.28 3.29
CA VAL A 311 -10.43 -24.24 1.84
C VAL A 311 -9.65 -23.14 1.12
N LEU A 312 -9.60 -21.95 1.70
CA LEU A 312 -8.86 -20.81 1.18
C LEU A 312 -7.35 -21.09 1.14
N ALA A 313 -6.85 -21.73 2.20
CA ALA A 313 -5.47 -22.09 2.32
C ALA A 313 -5.10 -23.15 1.26
N GLN A 314 -5.95 -24.16 1.01
CA GLN A 314 -5.78 -25.13 -0.09
C GLN A 314 -5.80 -24.47 -1.47
N ALA A 315 -6.72 -23.54 -1.71
CA ALA A 315 -6.78 -22.76 -2.94
C ALA A 315 -5.50 -21.94 -3.15
N ALA A 316 -4.98 -21.29 -2.10
CA ALA A 316 -3.69 -20.60 -2.14
C ALA A 316 -2.52 -21.55 -2.47
N ALA A 317 -2.51 -22.77 -1.91
CA ALA A 317 -1.51 -23.79 -2.27
C ALA A 317 -1.59 -24.18 -3.74
N LYS A 318 -2.80 -24.44 -4.27
CA LYS A 318 -3.01 -24.76 -5.69
C LYS A 318 -2.52 -23.60 -6.56
N ARG A 319 -2.86 -22.37 -6.20
CA ARG A 319 -2.47 -21.18 -6.95
C ARG A 319 -0.95 -20.94 -6.93
N ILE A 320 -0.29 -21.19 -5.81
CA ILE A 320 1.18 -21.15 -5.71
C ILE A 320 1.82 -22.21 -6.61
N ASP A 321 1.27 -23.43 -6.63
CA ASP A 321 1.72 -24.48 -7.56
C ASP A 321 1.58 -24.06 -9.03
N GLU A 322 0.51 -23.35 -9.38
CA GLU A 322 0.28 -22.80 -10.72
C GLU A 322 1.28 -21.68 -11.04
N LEU A 323 1.52 -20.74 -10.12
CA LEU A 323 2.49 -19.64 -10.31
C LEU A 323 3.92 -20.16 -10.48
N LEU A 324 4.26 -21.26 -9.81
CA LEU A 324 5.57 -21.88 -9.91
C LEU A 324 5.75 -22.72 -11.19
N THR A 325 4.72 -22.94 -12.01
CA THR A 325 4.87 -23.67 -13.27
C THR A 325 5.82 -22.97 -14.25
N PRO A 326 6.46 -23.70 -15.19
CA PRO A 326 7.42 -23.11 -16.11
C PRO A 326 6.89 -21.89 -16.88
N ASP A 327 5.63 -21.95 -17.32
CA ASP A 327 5.04 -20.91 -18.16
C ASP A 327 4.84 -19.63 -17.36
N ASN A 328 4.29 -19.75 -16.14
CA ASN A 328 4.03 -18.61 -15.26
C ASN A 328 5.31 -18.05 -14.64
N LEU A 329 6.28 -18.89 -14.30
CA LEU A 329 7.52 -18.45 -13.65
C LEU A 329 8.30 -17.45 -14.52
N THR A 330 8.29 -17.65 -15.85
CA THR A 330 8.94 -16.71 -16.78
C THR A 330 8.27 -15.34 -16.84
N SER A 331 6.98 -15.26 -16.48
CA SER A 331 6.22 -14.00 -16.41
C SER A 331 6.40 -13.26 -15.09
N LEU A 332 6.97 -13.91 -14.06
CA LEU A 332 7.17 -13.28 -12.77
C LEU A 332 8.33 -12.27 -12.82
N ASN A 333 8.05 -11.05 -12.37
CA ASN A 333 9.08 -10.03 -12.19
C ASN A 333 9.82 -10.24 -10.85
N GLY A 334 10.88 -9.45 -10.61
CA GLY A 334 11.67 -9.56 -9.38
C GLY A 334 10.87 -9.34 -8.09
N ILE A 335 9.83 -8.49 -8.13
CA ILE A 335 8.95 -8.23 -6.99
C ILE A 335 8.11 -9.47 -6.66
N HIS A 336 7.51 -10.10 -7.67
CA HIS A 336 6.73 -11.32 -7.48
C HIS A 336 7.61 -12.45 -6.95
N ILE A 337 8.83 -12.59 -7.47
CA ILE A 337 9.80 -13.59 -6.99
C ILE A 337 10.17 -13.35 -5.54
N TYR A 338 10.48 -12.09 -5.17
CA TYR A 338 10.80 -11.73 -3.80
C TYR A 338 9.62 -11.99 -2.85
N SER A 339 8.42 -11.53 -3.23
CA SER A 339 7.18 -11.71 -2.47
C SER A 339 6.86 -13.20 -2.25
N LEU A 340 6.98 -14.02 -3.30
CA LEU A 340 6.71 -15.46 -3.23
C LEU A 340 7.76 -16.20 -2.40
N ALA A 341 9.04 -15.86 -2.56
CA ALA A 341 10.11 -16.43 -1.74
C ALA A 341 9.93 -16.06 -0.26
N LYS A 342 9.53 -14.81 0.04
CA LYS A 342 9.21 -14.37 1.40
C LYS A 342 8.01 -15.07 1.99
N LEU A 343 6.97 -15.29 1.18
CA LEU A 343 5.81 -16.08 1.58
C LEU A 343 6.22 -17.51 1.95
N LEU A 344 6.95 -18.19 1.05
CA LEU A 344 7.42 -19.57 1.27
C LEU A 344 8.30 -19.69 2.52
N ALA A 345 9.20 -18.73 2.76
CA ALA A 345 10.05 -18.70 3.94
C ALA A 345 9.27 -18.47 5.24
N ARG A 346 8.06 -17.87 5.15
CA ARG A 346 7.16 -17.57 6.29
C ARG A 346 5.99 -18.53 6.41
N PHE A 347 5.96 -19.61 5.63
CA PHE A 347 4.94 -20.64 5.77
C PHE A 347 4.92 -21.22 7.17
N HIS A 348 3.71 -21.56 7.64
CA HIS A 348 3.47 -22.23 8.91
C HIS A 348 4.29 -23.53 9.05
N SER A 349 4.50 -24.25 7.93
CA SER A 349 5.34 -25.43 7.87
C SER A 349 6.35 -25.33 6.73
N ALA A 350 7.64 -25.39 7.10
CA ALA A 350 8.74 -25.45 6.13
C ALA A 350 8.60 -26.64 5.17
N GLN A 351 8.06 -27.77 5.63
CA GLN A 351 7.84 -28.96 4.81
C GLN A 351 6.85 -28.70 3.66
N LEU A 352 5.85 -27.85 3.87
CA LEU A 352 4.90 -27.48 2.82
C LEU A 352 5.59 -26.65 1.75
N ALA A 353 6.41 -25.66 2.15
CA ALA A 353 7.17 -24.84 1.20
C ALA A 353 8.15 -25.71 0.38
N GLU A 354 8.91 -26.57 1.05
CA GLU A 354 9.83 -27.52 0.41
C GLU A 354 9.09 -28.46 -0.56
N LYS A 355 7.87 -28.90 -0.22
CA LYS A 355 7.03 -29.73 -1.10
C LYS A 355 6.60 -28.99 -2.38
N HIS A 356 6.15 -27.74 -2.27
CA HIS A 356 5.78 -26.90 -3.43
C HIS A 356 6.98 -26.64 -4.34
N ILE A 357 8.14 -26.31 -3.74
CA ILE A 357 9.40 -26.12 -4.47
C ILE A 357 9.80 -27.40 -5.19
N ALA A 358 9.86 -28.54 -4.49
CA ALA A 358 10.24 -29.83 -5.06
C ALA A 358 9.30 -30.25 -6.21
N LYS A 359 7.98 -30.13 -6.01
CA LYS A 359 6.97 -30.44 -7.02
C LYS A 359 7.17 -29.59 -8.28
N SER A 360 7.46 -28.30 -8.12
CA SER A 360 7.61 -27.44 -9.27
C SER A 360 8.96 -27.62 -10.00
N ILE A 361 10.06 -27.85 -9.25
CA ILE A 361 11.36 -28.18 -9.85
C ILE A 361 11.26 -29.46 -10.70
N ALA A 362 10.53 -30.48 -10.23
CA ALA A 362 10.26 -31.69 -11.03
C ALA A 362 9.47 -31.38 -12.32
N LYS A 363 8.41 -30.56 -12.25
CA LYS A 363 7.69 -30.13 -13.46
C LYS A 363 8.55 -29.32 -14.43
N CYS A 364 9.47 -28.51 -13.90
CA CYS A 364 10.37 -27.71 -14.71
C CYS A 364 11.45 -28.55 -15.39
N SER A 365 11.99 -29.58 -14.70
CA SER A 365 12.98 -30.47 -15.28
C SER A 365 12.43 -31.31 -16.44
N GLU A 366 11.12 -31.62 -16.42
CA GLU A 366 10.42 -32.32 -17.50
C GLU A 366 10.38 -31.49 -18.81
N LYS A 367 9.99 -30.21 -18.72
CA LYS A 367 9.91 -29.34 -19.91
C LYS A 367 11.27 -29.05 -20.55
N GLY A 368 12.34 -29.05 -19.74
CA GLY A 368 13.69 -28.72 -20.19
C GLY A 368 13.86 -27.25 -20.62
N GLY A 369 15.10 -26.78 -20.72
CA GLY A 369 15.43 -25.42 -21.15
C GLY A 369 15.99 -24.51 -20.05
N MET A 370 16.68 -23.45 -20.47
CA MET A 370 17.40 -22.52 -19.59
C MET A 370 16.55 -21.35 -19.09
N THR A 371 15.40 -21.07 -19.72
CA THR A 371 14.63 -19.83 -19.52
C THR A 371 14.06 -19.67 -18.12
N PHE A 372 13.63 -20.76 -17.49
CA PHE A 372 13.13 -20.76 -16.11
C PHE A 372 14.22 -21.07 -15.06
N MET A 373 15.42 -21.53 -15.46
CA MET A 373 16.53 -21.77 -14.52
C MET A 373 16.97 -20.47 -13.85
N GLU A 374 16.99 -19.37 -14.60
CA GLU A 374 17.35 -18.07 -14.05
C GLU A 374 16.36 -17.63 -12.97
N GLN A 375 15.05 -17.71 -13.25
CA GLN A 375 14.02 -17.30 -12.29
C GLN A 375 13.99 -18.22 -11.07
N TRP A 376 14.21 -19.52 -11.25
CA TRP A 376 14.38 -20.44 -10.12
C TRP A 376 15.62 -20.14 -9.29
N SER A 377 16.75 -19.85 -9.92
CA SER A 377 17.98 -19.50 -9.20
C SER A 377 17.79 -18.23 -8.38
N ARG A 378 17.08 -17.23 -8.92
CA ARG A 378 16.70 -16.00 -8.21
C ARG A 378 15.75 -16.29 -7.05
N LEU A 379 14.69 -17.07 -7.28
CA LEU A 379 13.73 -17.45 -6.24
C LEU A 379 14.42 -18.21 -5.10
N MET A 380 15.24 -19.21 -5.43
CA MET A 380 15.98 -20.01 -4.46
C MET A 380 17.02 -19.17 -3.71
N ALA A 381 17.72 -18.25 -4.38
CA ALA A 381 18.64 -17.32 -3.72
C ALA A 381 17.91 -16.52 -2.64
N VAL A 382 16.79 -15.89 -3.00
CA VAL A 382 15.98 -15.11 -2.04
C VAL A 382 15.48 -16.01 -0.92
N PHE A 383 14.90 -17.17 -1.23
CA PHE A 383 14.37 -18.11 -0.23
C PHE A 383 15.45 -18.56 0.77
N VAL A 384 16.64 -18.93 0.28
CA VAL A 384 17.78 -19.32 1.12
C VAL A 384 18.25 -18.16 2.00
N CYS A 385 18.38 -16.95 1.45
CA CYS A 385 18.74 -15.77 2.23
C CYS A 385 17.74 -15.50 3.35
N LEU A 386 16.44 -15.62 3.06
CA LEU A 386 15.38 -15.37 4.03
C LEU A 386 15.35 -16.42 5.15
N ILE A 387 15.47 -17.72 4.82
CA ILE A 387 15.55 -18.77 5.84
C ILE A 387 16.81 -18.62 6.68
N GLY A 388 17.94 -18.27 6.05
CA GLY A 388 19.19 -18.06 6.78
C GLY A 388 19.09 -16.92 7.78
N LEU A 389 18.41 -15.84 7.41
CA LEU A 389 18.19 -14.71 8.31
C LEU A 389 17.25 -15.08 9.47
N VAL A 390 16.21 -15.87 9.22
CA VAL A 390 15.32 -16.39 10.28
C VAL A 390 16.08 -17.34 11.23
N SER A 391 16.96 -18.19 10.69
CA SER A 391 17.61 -19.25 11.48
C SER A 391 18.83 -18.78 12.27
N TYR A 392 19.61 -17.83 11.74
CA TYR A 392 20.91 -17.44 12.30
C TYR A 392 21.02 -15.95 12.66
N GLY A 393 19.98 -15.15 12.40
CA GLY A 393 20.03 -13.70 12.58
C GLY A 393 21.02 -13.01 11.62
N GLU A 394 21.42 -11.78 11.95
CA GLU A 394 22.26 -10.94 11.09
C GLU A 394 23.72 -11.42 11.00
N SER A 395 24.19 -12.21 11.97
CA SER A 395 25.58 -12.68 12.07
C SER A 395 25.89 -13.92 11.21
N SER A 396 25.19 -14.11 10.08
CA SER A 396 25.36 -15.32 9.26
C SER A 396 26.73 -15.35 8.56
N SER A 397 27.62 -16.25 9.02
CA SER A 397 28.91 -16.47 8.38
C SER A 397 28.73 -17.16 7.01
N ARG A 398 29.71 -17.01 6.12
CA ARG A 398 29.71 -17.65 4.79
C ARG A 398 29.59 -19.18 4.89
N GLU A 399 30.16 -19.76 5.93
CA GLU A 399 30.10 -21.20 6.22
C GLU A 399 28.68 -21.64 6.58
N GLN A 400 27.95 -20.86 7.38
CA GLN A 400 26.56 -21.17 7.74
C GLN A 400 25.64 -21.14 6.52
N SER A 401 25.85 -20.19 5.60
CA SER A 401 25.10 -20.17 4.34
C SER A 401 25.37 -21.41 3.47
N ALA A 402 26.62 -21.90 3.42
CA ALA A 402 26.94 -23.13 2.70
C ALA A 402 26.28 -24.37 3.33
N VAL A 403 26.27 -24.47 4.66
CA VAL A 403 25.59 -25.55 5.39
C VAL A 403 24.08 -25.52 5.16
N LEU A 404 23.47 -24.33 5.15
CA LEU A 404 22.06 -24.16 4.83
C LEU A 404 21.70 -24.61 3.41
N ILE A 405 22.49 -24.16 2.42
CA ILE A 405 22.27 -24.49 1.01
C ILE A 405 22.37 -26.00 0.79
N THR A 406 23.43 -26.62 1.32
CA THR A 406 23.63 -28.08 1.20
C THR A 406 22.56 -28.87 1.95
N GLY A 407 22.15 -28.42 3.14
CA GLY A 407 21.06 -29.03 3.89
C GLY A 407 19.72 -28.93 3.15
N LEU A 408 19.41 -27.77 2.57
CA LEU A 408 18.20 -27.57 1.77
C LEU A 408 18.21 -28.40 0.49
N GLU A 409 19.34 -28.48 -0.21
CA GLU A 409 19.51 -29.31 -1.40
C GLU A 409 19.19 -30.78 -1.07
N GLN A 410 19.73 -31.32 0.02
CA GLN A 410 19.45 -32.70 0.45
C GLN A 410 17.97 -32.93 0.76
N LYS A 411 17.30 -31.98 1.42
CA LYS A 411 15.86 -32.06 1.71
C LYS A 411 15.01 -32.01 0.44
N LEU A 412 15.34 -31.14 -0.51
CA LEU A 412 14.63 -31.06 -1.78
C LEU A 412 14.84 -32.33 -2.60
N LEU A 413 16.05 -32.91 -2.61
CA LEU A 413 16.34 -34.18 -3.27
C LEU A 413 15.52 -35.35 -2.70
N SER A 414 15.37 -35.43 -1.37
CA SER A 414 14.56 -36.46 -0.74
C SER A 414 13.08 -36.28 -1.09
N LYS A 415 12.55 -35.05 -1.02
CA LYS A 415 11.17 -34.72 -1.38
C LYS A 415 10.84 -34.97 -2.85
N MET A 416 11.75 -34.65 -3.76
CA MET A 416 11.58 -34.96 -5.18
C MET A 416 11.53 -36.48 -5.42
N SER A 417 12.35 -37.25 -4.71
CA SER A 417 12.34 -38.71 -4.79
C SER A 417 11.00 -39.30 -4.32
N GLU A 418 10.40 -38.74 -3.26
CA GLU A 418 9.05 -39.10 -2.80
C GLU A 418 7.98 -38.78 -3.85
N THR A 419 8.02 -37.58 -4.46
CA THR A 419 7.01 -37.17 -5.45
C THR A 419 7.06 -37.99 -6.73
N VAL A 420 8.26 -38.32 -7.22
CA VAL A 420 8.42 -39.18 -8.40
C VAL A 420 7.90 -40.59 -8.10
N GLY A 421 8.20 -41.14 -6.92
CA GLY A 421 7.71 -42.47 -6.52
C GLY A 421 6.18 -42.56 -6.43
N ASN A 422 5.52 -41.53 -5.92
CA ASN A 422 4.06 -41.51 -5.78
C ASN A 422 3.32 -41.47 -7.13
N ASN A 423 3.87 -40.77 -8.13
CA ASN A 423 3.27 -40.71 -9.47
C ASN A 423 3.33 -42.07 -10.18
N VAL A 424 4.38 -42.87 -9.94
CA VAL A 424 4.52 -44.21 -10.51
C VAL A 424 3.46 -45.16 -9.94
N ASN A 425 3.25 -45.13 -8.62
CA ASN A 425 2.28 -45.99 -7.95
C ASN A 425 0.82 -45.66 -8.32
N ALA A 426 0.53 -44.39 -8.64
CA ALA A 426 -0.80 -43.98 -9.11
C ALA A 426 -1.13 -44.50 -10.52
N ASN A 427 -0.12 -44.70 -11.36
CA ASN A 427 -0.29 -45.13 -12.76
C ASN A 427 0.02 -46.63 -12.99
N SER A 428 0.59 -47.34 -12.00
CA SER A 428 1.05 -48.73 -12.16
C SER A 428 -0.02 -49.82 -12.04
N GLY A 429 -1.32 -49.46 -12.13
CA GLY A 429 -2.41 -50.44 -12.24
C GLY A 429 -2.39 -51.25 -13.55
N GLN A 430 -1.52 -50.89 -14.50
CA GLN A 430 -1.25 -51.64 -15.72
C GLN A 430 0.20 -52.15 -15.70
N THR A 431 0.37 -53.44 -15.99
CA THR A 431 1.62 -54.22 -15.98
C THR A 431 2.83 -53.41 -16.44
N ALA A 432 3.64 -52.92 -15.49
CA ALA A 432 4.83 -52.13 -15.76
C ALA A 432 5.90 -52.98 -16.46
N SER A 433 6.07 -52.74 -17.75
CA SER A 433 7.15 -53.32 -18.55
C SER A 433 8.51 -52.76 -18.09
N SER A 434 9.59 -53.52 -18.32
CA SER A 434 10.98 -53.14 -17.98
C SER A 434 11.42 -51.81 -18.61
N SER A 435 10.75 -51.35 -19.68
CA SER A 435 10.99 -50.06 -20.34
C SER A 435 10.76 -48.87 -19.41
N ASN A 436 9.67 -48.89 -18.62
CA ASN A 436 9.31 -47.76 -17.74
C ASN A 436 10.35 -47.49 -16.65
N ARG A 437 11.12 -48.51 -16.22
CA ARG A 437 12.16 -48.34 -15.19
C ARG A 437 13.37 -47.54 -15.67
N ILE A 438 13.71 -47.63 -16.95
CA ILE A 438 14.87 -46.94 -17.52
C ILE A 438 14.57 -45.44 -17.61
N ASP A 439 13.36 -45.08 -18.03
CA ASP A 439 12.92 -43.68 -18.16
C ASP A 439 12.88 -42.97 -16.80
N HIS A 440 12.39 -43.63 -15.74
CA HIS A 440 12.37 -43.03 -14.40
C HIS A 440 13.75 -42.70 -13.82
N ASN A 441 14.75 -43.54 -14.08
CA ASN A 441 16.12 -43.27 -13.63
C ASN A 441 16.71 -42.06 -14.38
N ALA A 442 16.40 -41.93 -15.68
CA ALA A 442 16.81 -40.78 -16.48
C ALA A 442 16.14 -39.48 -16.00
N ASP A 443 14.83 -39.50 -15.72
CA ASP A 443 14.09 -38.34 -15.20
C ASP A 443 14.56 -37.92 -13.81
N ARG A 444 14.86 -38.90 -12.95
CA ARG A 444 15.47 -38.65 -11.64
C ARG A 444 16.83 -37.98 -11.81
N ALA A 445 17.72 -38.54 -12.63
CA ALA A 445 19.05 -37.96 -12.86
C ALA A 445 18.97 -36.54 -13.45
N ARG A 446 18.04 -36.31 -14.38
CA ARG A 446 17.77 -34.99 -14.97
C ARG A 446 17.33 -33.98 -13.91
N THR A 447 16.36 -34.35 -13.07
CA THR A 447 15.84 -33.49 -12.00
C THR A 447 16.91 -33.17 -10.96
N GLN A 448 17.75 -34.15 -10.60
CA GLN A 448 18.88 -33.94 -9.69
C GLN A 448 19.92 -32.99 -10.28
N SER A 449 20.29 -33.19 -11.55
CA SER A 449 21.21 -32.30 -12.25
C SER A 449 20.65 -30.88 -12.34
N PHE A 450 19.36 -30.75 -12.61
CA PHE A 450 18.65 -29.48 -12.69
C PHE A 450 18.62 -28.74 -11.34
N LEU A 451 18.26 -29.42 -10.25
CA LEU A 451 18.31 -28.84 -8.91
C LEU A 451 19.73 -28.37 -8.56
N LYS A 452 20.76 -29.17 -8.87
CA LYS A 452 22.15 -28.82 -8.58
C LYS A 452 22.57 -27.53 -9.30
N VAL A 453 22.15 -27.34 -10.54
CA VAL A 453 22.39 -26.09 -11.30
C VAL A 453 21.69 -24.91 -10.62
N ILE A 454 20.41 -25.06 -10.24
CA ILE A 454 19.66 -24.01 -9.52
C ILE A 454 20.35 -23.64 -8.20
N MET A 455 20.74 -24.63 -7.41
CA MET A 455 21.37 -24.41 -6.10
C MET A 455 22.74 -23.76 -6.23
N ASN A 456 23.54 -24.14 -7.24
CA ASN A 456 24.80 -23.46 -7.54
C ASN A 456 24.58 -22.01 -7.98
N GLY A 457 23.58 -21.75 -8.83
CA GLY A 457 23.18 -20.41 -9.23
C GLY A 457 22.72 -19.56 -8.05
N ALA A 458 21.89 -20.14 -7.18
CA ALA A 458 21.43 -19.50 -5.96
C ALA A 458 22.59 -19.18 -5.01
N ALA A 459 23.50 -20.14 -4.79
CA ALA A 459 24.70 -19.95 -3.98
C ALA A 459 25.58 -18.82 -4.53
N HIS A 460 25.79 -18.76 -5.85
CA HIS A 460 26.52 -17.68 -6.49
C HIS A 460 25.85 -16.32 -6.24
N LEU A 461 24.53 -16.21 -6.48
CA LEU A 461 23.77 -14.98 -6.26
C LEU A 461 23.83 -14.51 -4.80
N CYS A 462 23.71 -15.43 -3.84
CA CYS A 462 23.83 -15.13 -2.41
C CYS A 462 25.23 -14.63 -2.01
N LEU A 463 26.28 -15.06 -2.71
CA LEU A 463 27.65 -14.64 -2.45
C LEU A 463 27.96 -13.28 -3.08
N THR A 464 27.48 -13.04 -4.31
CA THR A 464 27.73 -11.78 -5.02
C THR A 464 26.94 -10.60 -4.47
N SER A 465 25.81 -10.82 -3.80
CA SER A 465 25.03 -9.74 -3.20
C SER A 465 25.64 -9.14 -1.93
N ARG A 466 26.67 -9.78 -1.36
CA ARG A 466 27.36 -9.32 -0.15
C ARG A 466 28.60 -8.45 -0.42
N THR A 467 29.04 -8.38 -1.67
CA THR A 467 30.15 -7.53 -2.14
C THR A 467 29.59 -6.24 -2.71
#